data_AF-A0A538KVD0-F1
#
_entry.id   AF-A0A538KVD0-F1
#
_cell.length_a   1.000
_cell.length_b   1.000
_cell.length_c   1.000
_cell.angle_alpha   90.00
_cell.angle_beta   90.00
_cell.angle_gamma   90.00
#
_symmetry.space_group_name_H-M   'P 1'
#
loop_
_entity.id
_entity.type
_entity.pdbx_description
1 polymer ?
#
loop_
_entity_poly.entity_id
_entity_poly.type
_entity_poly.pdbx_seq_one_letter_code
_entity_poly.pdbx_strand_id
1 'polypeptide(L)'
;MPLIASLRRVLLEHKLRTGRDGDEFVFGRKADRPFTPTHVRKRALEAWAVVAVGVFLRGEPLDVELEPIGLHELRHSYVSLMHDAGFSLERIGDYVGHSSAYMTDRYRHLLDGHEAEAAERFEQYLARQTGAQSGAQGAEAAPLSGK
;
A
#
# COMPACT_ATOMS: atom_id res chain seq x y z
N MET A 1 9.77 11.33 -4.94
CA MET A 1 8.63 10.59 -4.34
C MET A 1 7.41 11.50 -4.33
N PRO A 2 6.29 11.12 -4.94
CA PRO A 2 5.11 11.98 -5.04
C PRO A 2 4.42 12.15 -3.69
N LEU A 3 4.11 13.39 -3.30
CA LEU A 3 3.39 13.69 -2.06
C LEU A 3 1.88 13.75 -2.34
N ILE A 4 1.14 12.72 -1.92
CA ILE A 4 -0.32 12.69 -2.07
C ILE A 4 -0.99 13.76 -1.19
N ALA A 5 -2.15 14.26 -1.63
CA ALA A 5 -2.88 15.32 -0.95
C ALA A 5 -3.21 14.97 0.52
N SER A 6 -3.57 13.72 0.79
CA SER A 6 -3.86 13.24 2.15
C SER A 6 -2.64 13.34 3.06
N LEU A 7 -1.46 12.93 2.58
CA LEU A 7 -0.22 13.04 3.35
C LEU A 7 0.18 14.51 3.54
N ARG A 8 0.01 15.35 2.51
CA ARG A 8 0.23 16.80 2.61
C ARG A 8 -0.62 17.42 3.71
N ARG A 9 -1.90 17.05 3.82
CA ARG A 9 -2.80 17.54 4.88
C ARG A 9 -2.26 17.20 6.27
N VAL A 10 -1.90 15.93 6.50
CA VAL A 10 -1.36 15.47 7.78
C VAL A 10 -0.07 16.22 8.15
N LEU A 11 0.83 16.43 7.18
CA LEU A 11 2.08 17.17 7.41
C LEU A 11 1.83 18.65 7.72
N LEU A 12 0.85 19.29 7.07
CA LEU A 12 0.49 20.68 7.35
C LEU A 12 -0.12 20.84 8.74
N GLU A 13 -1.02 19.95 9.14
CA GLU A 13 -1.59 19.94 10.49
C GLU A 13 -0.50 19.76 11.55
N HIS A 14 0.46 18.87 11.29
CA HIS A 14 1.61 18.68 12.17
C HIS A 14 2.51 19.92 12.24
N LYS A 15 2.77 20.57 11.10
CA LYS A 15 3.53 21.83 11.03
C LYS A 15 2.86 22.91 11.87
N LEU A 16 1.55 23.12 11.70
CA LEU A 16 0.79 24.10 12.48
C LEU A 16 0.81 23.80 13.98
N ARG A 17 0.71 22.54 14.37
CA ARG A 17 0.73 22.12 15.78
C ARG A 17 2.07 22.32 16.46
N THR A 18 3.16 22.10 15.72
CA THR A 18 4.52 22.11 16.28
C THR A 18 5.25 23.43 16.08
N GLY A 19 4.77 24.28 15.17
CA GLY A 19 5.45 25.50 14.75
C GLY A 19 6.71 25.25 13.93
N ARG A 20 6.99 24.00 13.53
CA ARG A 20 8.28 23.64 12.94
C ARG A 20 8.47 24.19 11.53
N ASP A 21 9.66 24.66 11.23
CA ASP A 21 10.00 25.19 9.91
C ASP A 21 11.47 24.97 9.51
N GLY A 22 11.85 25.54 8.36
CA GLY A 22 13.21 25.45 7.82
C GLY A 22 13.78 24.03 7.84
N ASP A 23 14.94 23.90 8.47
CA ASP A 23 15.74 22.66 8.55
C ASP A 23 15.40 21.80 9.78
N GLU A 24 14.33 22.11 10.50
CA GLU A 24 13.93 21.36 11.69
C GLU A 24 13.39 19.96 11.36
N PHE A 25 13.68 18.99 12.22
CA PHE A 25 13.22 17.63 12.03
C PHE A 25 11.70 17.51 12.19
N VAL A 26 11.01 17.00 11.17
CA VAL A 26 9.55 16.85 11.15
C VAL A 26 9.04 15.92 12.25
N PHE A 27 9.64 14.73 12.42
CA PHE A 27 9.11 13.69 13.33
C PHE A 27 9.90 13.54 14.64
N GLY A 28 10.93 14.35 14.86
CA GLY A 28 11.72 14.36 16.09
C GLY A 28 10.88 14.65 17.33
N ARG A 29 11.27 14.12 18.50
CA ARG A 29 10.66 14.57 19.78
C ARG A 29 10.93 16.06 20.01
N LYS A 30 12.09 16.53 19.57
CA LYS A 30 12.50 17.93 19.51
C LYS A 30 12.83 18.31 18.06
N ALA A 31 12.88 19.60 17.77
CA ALA A 31 13.19 20.11 16.44
C ALA A 31 14.64 19.81 15.97
N ASP A 32 15.56 19.61 16.91
CA ASP A 32 17.01 19.48 16.70
C ASP A 32 17.50 18.04 16.45
N ARG A 33 16.61 17.03 16.52
CA ARG A 33 17.01 15.63 16.44
C ARG A 33 15.98 14.76 15.72
N PRO A 34 16.40 13.71 15.00
CA PRO A 34 15.48 12.79 14.36
C PRO A 34 14.67 11.99 15.38
N PHE A 35 13.62 11.32 14.91
CA PHE A 35 12.90 10.35 15.73
C PHE A 35 13.76 9.10 15.97
N THR A 36 13.48 8.39 17.05
CA THR A 36 14.07 7.07 17.31
C THR A 36 13.06 5.98 16.96
N PRO A 37 13.38 5.03 16.07
CA PRO A 37 12.45 3.95 15.68
C PRO A 37 11.90 3.17 16.88
N THR A 38 12.74 2.86 17.88
CA THR A 38 12.33 2.15 19.10
C THR A 38 11.26 2.90 19.88
N HIS A 39 11.38 4.23 19.99
CA HIS A 39 10.39 5.05 20.68
C HIS A 39 9.08 5.16 19.89
N VAL A 40 9.14 5.21 18.56
CA VAL A 40 7.95 5.17 17.71
C VAL A 40 7.21 3.84 17.88
N ARG A 41 7.94 2.71 17.84
CA ARG A 41 7.38 1.38 18.08
C ARG A 41 6.74 1.28 19.46
N LYS A 42 7.43 1.74 20.52
CA LYS A 42 6.88 1.74 21.87
C LYS A 42 5.56 2.50 21.95
N ARG A 43 5.50 3.71 21.39
CA ARG A 43 4.27 4.52 21.36
C ARG A 43 3.14 3.87 20.56
N ALA A 44 3.47 3.21 19.45
CA ALA A 44 2.49 2.49 18.64
C ALA A 44 1.88 1.32 19.41
N LEU A 45 2.72 0.54 20.12
CA LEU A 45 2.27 -0.55 20.97
C LEU A 45 1.42 -0.07 22.16
N GLU A 46 1.78 1.06 22.77
CA GLU A 46 0.98 1.67 23.85
C GLU A 46 -0.40 2.10 23.34
N ALA A 47 -0.46 2.76 22.18
CA ALA A 47 -1.72 3.14 21.54
C ALA A 47 -2.56 1.91 21.17
N TRP A 48 -1.91 0.86 20.66
CA TRP A 48 -2.54 -0.42 20.35
C TRP A 48 -3.19 -1.06 21.58
N ALA A 49 -2.45 -1.13 22.69
CA ALA A 49 -2.94 -1.68 23.94
C ALA A 49 -4.16 -0.91 24.46
N VAL A 50 -4.16 0.43 24.36
CA VAL A 50 -5.31 1.26 24.75
C VAL A 50 -6.54 0.93 23.91
N VAL A 51 -6.39 0.76 22.61
CA VAL A 51 -7.50 0.41 21.71
C VAL A 51 -8.00 -1.00 22.01
N ALA A 52 -7.11 -1.99 22.12
CA ALA A 52 -7.45 -3.38 22.41
C ALA A 52 -8.18 -3.52 23.76
N VAL A 53 -7.69 -2.86 24.81
CA VAL A 53 -8.37 -2.80 26.12
C VAL A 53 -9.71 -2.10 26.00
N GLY A 54 -9.80 -1.00 25.24
CA GLY A 54 -11.06 -0.30 25.02
C GLY A 54 -12.11 -1.17 24.32
N VAL A 55 -11.72 -1.93 23.30
CA VAL A 55 -12.58 -2.90 22.60
C VAL A 55 -13.05 -3.98 23.56
N PHE A 56 -12.13 -4.56 24.34
CA PHE A 56 -12.46 -5.57 25.36
C PHE A 56 -13.47 -5.02 26.40
N LEU A 57 -13.23 -3.83 26.94
CA LEU A 57 -14.09 -3.22 27.95
C LEU A 57 -15.48 -2.84 27.41
N ARG A 58 -15.60 -2.56 26.11
CA ARG A 58 -16.90 -2.29 25.46
C ARG A 58 -17.68 -3.57 25.12
N GLY A 59 -17.07 -4.75 25.28
CA GLY A 59 -17.70 -6.01 24.89
C GLY A 59 -17.95 -6.11 23.39
N GLU A 60 -17.21 -5.36 22.58
CA GLU A 60 -17.29 -5.39 21.12
C GLU A 60 -16.30 -6.44 20.61
N PRO A 61 -16.75 -7.64 20.20
CA PRO A 61 -15.84 -8.58 19.57
C PRO A 61 -15.36 -8.00 18.24
N LEU A 62 -14.05 -8.03 18.01
CA LEU A 62 -13.52 -7.88 16.66
C LEU A 62 -13.70 -9.22 15.95
N ASP A 63 -14.19 -9.18 14.71
CA ASP A 63 -14.33 -10.37 13.86
C ASP A 63 -12.98 -11.04 13.56
N VAL A 64 -11.88 -10.31 13.79
CA VAL A 64 -10.50 -10.78 13.63
C VAL A 64 -9.65 -10.34 14.81
N GLU A 65 -8.77 -11.22 15.29
CA GLU A 65 -7.72 -10.84 16.22
C GLU A 65 -6.74 -9.91 15.52
N LEU A 66 -6.56 -8.72 16.07
CA LEU A 66 -5.66 -7.74 15.48
C LEU A 66 -4.27 -7.92 16.09
N GLU A 67 -3.26 -8.08 15.23
CA GLU A 67 -1.85 -8.05 15.63
C GLU A 67 -1.24 -6.63 15.54
N PRO A 68 -0.34 -6.24 16.47
CA PRO A 68 0.29 -4.94 16.41
C PRO A 68 1.15 -4.75 15.15
N ILE A 69 0.90 -3.66 14.42
CA ILE A 69 1.64 -3.31 13.21
C ILE A 69 2.83 -2.37 13.49
N GLY A 70 3.98 -2.61 12.86
CA GLY A 70 5.18 -1.78 12.96
C GLY A 70 5.51 -1.00 11.68
N LEU A 71 6.61 -0.22 11.72
CA LEU A 71 7.03 0.60 10.58
C LEU A 71 7.44 -0.22 9.35
N HIS A 72 7.93 -1.44 9.55
CA HIS A 72 8.33 -2.31 8.46
C HIS A 72 7.11 -2.89 7.74
N GLU A 73 6.12 -3.31 8.51
CA GLU A 73 4.83 -3.79 8.04
C GLU A 73 4.09 -2.67 7.29
N LEU A 74 4.12 -1.43 7.81
CA LEU A 74 3.58 -0.27 7.08
C LEU A 74 4.26 -0.04 5.72
N ARG A 75 5.58 -0.28 5.62
CA ARG A 75 6.28 -0.21 4.32
C ARG A 75 5.81 -1.32 3.40
N HIS A 76 5.59 -2.54 3.90
CA HIS A 76 5.03 -3.64 3.11
C HIS A 76 3.61 -3.32 2.63
N SER A 77 2.75 -2.81 3.51
CA SER A 77 1.40 -2.38 3.15
C SER A 77 1.40 -1.30 2.07
N TYR A 78 2.34 -0.33 2.14
CA TYR A 78 2.48 0.68 1.08
C TYR A 78 2.80 0.05 -0.28
N VAL A 79 3.66 -0.96 -0.32
CA VAL A 79 3.97 -1.66 -1.59
C VAL A 79 2.75 -2.38 -2.14
N SER A 80 2.04 -3.16 -1.31
CA SER A 80 0.82 -3.86 -1.72
C SER A 80 -0.24 -2.89 -2.25
N LEU A 81 -0.50 -1.80 -1.52
CA LEU A 81 -1.50 -0.80 -1.92
C LEU A 81 -1.13 -0.08 -3.23
N MET A 82 0.15 0.19 -3.46
CA MET A 82 0.60 0.80 -4.72
C MET A 82 0.51 -0.18 -5.88
N HIS A 83 0.78 -1.46 -5.65
CA HIS A 83 0.62 -2.51 -6.65
C HIS A 83 -0.86 -2.66 -7.05
N ASP A 84 -1.76 -2.73 -6.08
CA ASP A 84 -3.22 -2.81 -6.31
C ASP A 84 -3.75 -1.56 -7.02
N ALA A 85 -3.13 -0.39 -6.80
CA ALA A 85 -3.41 0.83 -7.56
C ALA A 85 -2.86 0.81 -9.01
N GLY A 86 -2.25 -0.30 -9.44
CA GLY A 86 -1.79 -0.55 -10.80
C GLY A 86 -0.35 -0.14 -11.09
N PHE A 87 0.46 0.18 -10.08
CA PHE A 87 1.88 0.52 -10.29
C PHE A 87 2.74 -0.76 -10.40
N SER A 88 3.71 -0.75 -11.32
CA SER A 88 4.68 -1.85 -11.44
C SER A 88 5.60 -1.92 -10.22
N LEU A 89 6.04 -3.13 -9.86
CA LEU A 89 6.99 -3.35 -8.75
C LEU A 89 8.32 -2.60 -8.94
N GLU A 90 8.76 -2.43 -10.19
CA GLU A 90 9.95 -1.62 -10.54
C GLU A 90 9.76 -0.16 -10.10
N ARG A 91 8.64 0.46 -10.51
CA ARG A 91 8.34 1.86 -10.18
C ARG A 91 8.11 2.07 -8.69
N ILE A 92 7.54 1.07 -8.01
CA ILE A 92 7.40 1.10 -6.55
C ILE A 92 8.78 1.00 -5.88
N GLY A 93 9.68 0.16 -6.41
CA GLY A 93 11.07 0.01 -5.98
C GLY A 93 11.82 1.34 -5.92
N ASP A 94 11.68 2.18 -6.96
CA ASP A 94 12.25 3.54 -7.01
C ASP A 94 11.79 4.43 -5.84
N TYR A 95 10.55 4.25 -5.37
CA TYR A 95 10.01 5.06 -4.28
C TYR A 95 10.42 4.57 -2.89
N VAL A 96 10.55 3.26 -2.71
CA VAL A 96 10.90 2.65 -1.41
C VAL A 96 12.41 2.46 -1.23
N GLY A 97 13.21 2.67 -2.28
CA GLY A 97 14.67 2.59 -2.24
C GLY A 97 15.21 1.15 -2.29
N HIS A 98 14.49 0.24 -2.96
CA HIS A 98 14.90 -1.16 -3.12
C HIS A 98 15.21 -1.48 -4.58
N SER A 99 16.16 -2.40 -4.81
CA SER A 99 16.44 -2.93 -6.15
C SER A 99 15.26 -3.75 -6.68
N SER A 100 15.06 -3.76 -8.01
CA SER A 100 14.00 -4.54 -8.68
C SER A 100 14.05 -6.03 -8.33
N ALA A 101 15.23 -6.64 -8.24
CA ALA A 101 15.37 -8.06 -7.89
C ALA A 101 14.81 -8.39 -6.49
N TYR A 102 15.10 -7.55 -5.49
CA TYR A 102 14.54 -7.71 -4.13
C TYR A 102 13.01 -7.56 -4.13
N MET A 103 12.49 -6.59 -4.89
CA MET A 103 11.05 -6.37 -5.00
C MET A 103 10.35 -7.59 -5.63
N THR A 104 10.86 -8.08 -6.75
CA THR A 104 10.28 -9.24 -7.44
C THR A 104 10.33 -10.48 -6.57
N ASP A 105 11.41 -10.71 -5.82
CA ASP A 105 11.49 -11.89 -4.96
C ASP A 105 10.53 -11.81 -3.76
N ARG A 106 10.48 -10.65 -3.09
CA ARG A 106 9.67 -10.45 -1.89
C ARG A 106 8.16 -10.36 -2.17
N TYR A 107 7.78 -9.83 -3.34
CA TYR A 107 6.39 -9.56 -3.71
C TYR A 107 5.89 -10.38 -4.91
N ARG A 108 6.59 -11.48 -5.26
CA ARG A 108 6.17 -12.39 -6.34
C ARG A 108 4.72 -12.82 -6.24
N HIS A 109 4.25 -13.12 -5.02
CA HIS A 109 2.89 -13.53 -4.72
C HIS A 109 1.82 -12.49 -5.10
N LEU A 110 2.19 -11.21 -5.22
CA LEU A 110 1.28 -10.18 -5.73
C LEU A 110 1.06 -10.29 -7.24
N LEU A 111 1.78 -11.18 -7.95
CA LEU A 111 1.60 -11.42 -9.39
C LEU A 111 0.79 -12.68 -9.67
N ASP A 112 0.48 -13.49 -8.66
CA ASP A 112 -0.27 -14.73 -8.81
C ASP A 112 -1.73 -14.44 -9.17
N GLY A 113 -2.27 -15.08 -10.21
CA GLY A 113 -3.68 -14.98 -10.59
C GLY A 113 -4.03 -13.74 -11.43
N HIS A 114 -3.05 -12.94 -11.84
CA HIS A 114 -3.25 -11.76 -12.69
C HIS A 114 -3.32 -12.09 -14.19
N GLU A 115 -3.17 -13.36 -14.60
CA GLU A 115 -3.10 -13.74 -16.01
C GLU A 115 -4.39 -13.41 -16.76
N ALA A 116 -5.56 -13.64 -16.14
CA ALA A 116 -6.85 -13.33 -16.74
C ALA A 116 -7.06 -11.82 -16.92
N GLU A 117 -6.71 -11.04 -15.90
CA GLU A 117 -6.75 -9.57 -15.94
C GLU A 117 -5.77 -9.02 -16.98
N ALA A 118 -4.57 -9.59 -17.08
CA ALA A 118 -3.56 -9.21 -18.05
C ALA A 118 -4.03 -9.50 -19.48
N ALA A 119 -4.65 -10.66 -19.71
CA ALA A 119 -5.25 -11.02 -20.99
C ALA A 119 -6.34 -10.01 -21.39
N GLU A 120 -7.29 -9.72 -20.49
CA GLU A 120 -8.37 -8.75 -20.75
C GLU A 120 -7.83 -7.35 -21.06
N ARG A 121 -6.89 -6.85 -20.26
CA ARG A 121 -6.26 -5.53 -20.48
C ARG A 121 -5.53 -5.47 -21.82
N PHE A 122 -4.86 -6.55 -22.21
CA PHE A 122 -4.16 -6.62 -23.49
C PHE A 122 -5.13 -6.68 -24.67
N GLU A 123 -6.22 -7.43 -24.57
CA GLU A 123 -7.30 -7.45 -25.56
C GLU A 123 -7.92 -6.05 -25.74
N GLN A 124 -8.23 -5.35 -24.64
CA GLN A 124 -8.75 -3.98 -24.68
C GLN A 124 -7.77 -3.01 -25.36
N TYR A 125 -6.47 -3.15 -25.10
CA TYR A 125 -5.44 -2.34 -25.74
C TYR A 125 -5.38 -2.60 -27.25
N LEU A 126 -5.38 -3.88 -27.66
CA LEU A 126 -5.37 -4.27 -29.07
C LEU A 126 -6.62 -3.78 -29.79
N ALA A 127 -7.80 -3.92 -29.20
CA ALA A 127 -9.07 -3.45 -29.79
C ALA A 127 -9.07 -1.93 -30.04
N ARG A 128 -8.47 -1.15 -29.12
CA ARG A 128 -8.28 0.31 -29.30
C ARG A 128 -7.33 0.64 -30.45
N GLN A 129 -6.28 -0.15 -30.64
CA GLN A 129 -5.27 0.06 -31.68
C GLN A 129 -5.76 -0.37 -33.07
N THR A 130 -6.53 -1.45 -33.16
CA THR A 130 -7.02 -1.99 -34.44
C THR A 130 -8.35 -1.38 -34.89
N GLY A 131 -8.98 -0.51 -34.09
CA GLY A 131 -10.28 0.09 -34.42
C GLY A 131 -11.44 -0.90 -34.40
N ALA A 132 -11.23 -2.11 -33.86
CA ALA A 132 -12.24 -3.14 -33.74
C ALA A 132 -13.20 -2.83 -32.59
N GLN A 133 -14.15 -1.91 -32.80
CA GLN A 133 -15.39 -1.92 -32.04
C GLN A 133 -16.26 -3.06 -32.57
N SER A 134 -16.15 -4.26 -31.98
CA SER A 134 -17.05 -5.36 -32.32
C SER A 134 -18.38 -5.18 -31.60
N GLY A 135 -19.40 -4.78 -32.36
CA GLY A 135 -20.72 -5.35 -32.13
C GLY A 135 -20.64 -6.83 -32.44
N ALA A 136 -20.77 -7.68 -31.41
CA ALA A 136 -21.19 -9.07 -31.56
C ALA A 136 -21.54 -9.64 -30.18
N GLN A 137 -22.84 -9.73 -29.93
CA GLN A 137 -23.41 -10.62 -28.93
C GLN A 137 -23.17 -12.07 -29.37
N GLY A 138 -22.84 -12.94 -28.40
CA GLY A 138 -23.10 -14.38 -28.46
C GLY A 138 -22.11 -15.23 -29.27
N ALA A 139 -21.10 -15.76 -28.59
CA ALA A 139 -20.53 -17.06 -28.94
C ALA A 139 -20.17 -17.81 -27.64
N GLU A 140 -20.99 -18.81 -27.34
CA GLU A 140 -20.83 -19.77 -26.26
C GLU A 140 -19.47 -20.49 -26.39
N ALA A 141 -18.58 -20.28 -25.41
CA ALA A 141 -17.30 -20.94 -25.35
C ALA A 141 -17.48 -22.36 -24.81
N ALA A 142 -17.37 -23.35 -25.71
CA ALA A 142 -17.28 -24.76 -25.33
C ALA A 142 -16.01 -25.01 -24.48
N PRO A 143 -16.08 -25.83 -23.42
CA PRO A 143 -14.91 -26.10 -22.58
C PRO A 143 -13.89 -26.96 -23.33
N LEU A 144 -12.65 -26.50 -23.37
CA LEU A 144 -11.50 -27.28 -23.81
C LEU A 144 -11.18 -28.33 -22.73
N SER A 145 -11.53 -29.58 -23.02
CA SER A 145 -11.04 -30.76 -22.30
C SER A 145 -9.63 -31.10 -22.79
N GLY A 146 -8.66 -31.28 -21.89
CA GLY A 146 -7.31 -31.65 -22.27
C GLY A 146 -6.35 -32.00 -21.14
N LYS A 147 -6.44 -33.28 -20.70
CA LYS A 147 -5.45 -34.20 -20.11
C LYS A 147 -4.57 -33.78 -18.93
#